data_AF-A0A377YWP7-F1
#
_entry.id   AF-A0A377YWP7-F1
#
_cell.length_a   1.000
_cell.length_b   1.000
_cell.length_c   1.000
_cell.angle_alpha   90.00
_cell.angle_beta   90.00
_cell.angle_gamma   90.00
#
_symmetry.space_group_name_H-M   'P 1'
#
loop_
_entity.id
_entity.type
_entity.pdbx_description
1 polymer ?
#
loop_
_entity_poly.entity_id
_entity_poly.type
_entity_poly.pdbx_seq_one_letter_code
_entity_poly.pdbx_strand_id
1 'polypeptide(L)' 'MVRQMTSRNYLLLTPGPLTTSRTVKEAMLFDSCTWDDDYNLGVVQTIRQQLVQLATPGRRLYRSAAAG' A
#
# COMPACT_ATOMS: atom_id res chain seq x y z
N MET A 1 4.34 -17.73 -25.21
CA MET A 1 4.24 -18.85 -24.24
C MET A 1 3.92 -18.27 -22.87
N VAL A 2 2.65 -18.25 -22.47
CA VAL A 2 2.26 -17.77 -21.14
C VAL A 2 2.55 -18.89 -20.15
N ARG A 3 3.52 -18.68 -19.26
CA ARG A 3 3.85 -19.63 -18.19
C ARG A 3 2.66 -19.67 -17.24
N GLN A 4 1.98 -20.82 -17.17
CA GLN A 4 0.93 -21.07 -16.19
C GLN A 4 1.52 -20.83 -14.79
N MET A 5 1.09 -19.77 -14.10
CA MET A 5 1.45 -19.55 -12.70
C MET A 5 0.71 -20.60 -11.87
N THR A 6 1.40 -21.69 -11.54
CA THR A 6 0.89 -22.65 -10.56
C THR A 6 0.82 -21.93 -9.22
N SER A 7 -0.40 -21.70 -8.72
CA SER A 7 -0.60 -21.26 -7.33
C SER A 7 -0.09 -22.37 -6.41
N ARG A 8 1.15 -22.23 -5.95
CA ARG A 8 1.69 -23.14 -4.94
C ARG A 8 1.12 -22.69 -3.59
N ASN A 9 0.21 -23.50 -3.05
CA ASN A 9 -0.47 -23.24 -1.77
C ASN A 9 0.45 -23.49 -0.57
N TYR A 10 1.61 -22.84 -0.52
CA TYR A 10 2.49 -22.86 0.64
C TYR A 10 2.13 -21.71 1.59
N LEU A 11 2.02 -22.04 2.88
CA LEU A 11 1.97 -21.06 3.94
C LEU A 11 3.41 -20.75 4.38
N LEU A 12 3.86 -19.51 4.14
CA LEU A 12 5.18 -19.03 4.54
C LEU A 12 5.10 -18.54 5.99
N LEU A 13 5.75 -19.29 6.88
CA LEU A 13 5.92 -18.95 8.30
C LEU A 13 7.24 -18.22 8.57
N THR A 14 7.64 -17.39 7.60
CA THR A 14 8.83 -16.55 7.64
C THR A 14 8.51 -15.21 8.32
N PRO A 15 9.50 -14.52 8.94
CA PRO A 15 9.30 -13.18 9.49
C PRO A 15 9.05 -12.10 8.42
N GLY A 16 9.26 -12.43 7.14
CA GLY A 16 9.06 -11.56 5.98
C GLY A 16 10.11 -11.84 4.89
N PRO A 17 9.75 -11.91 3.58
CA PRO A 17 8.40 -11.88 3.00
C PRO A 17 7.53 -13.07 3.42
N LEU A 18 6.22 -12.88 3.54
CA LEU A 18 5.25 -13.85 4.08
C LEU A 18 4.09 -14.12 3.10
N THR A 19 3.22 -15.09 3.41
CA THR A 19 2.03 -15.36 2.60
C THR A 19 1.00 -14.24 2.79
N THR A 20 0.82 -13.40 1.77
CA THR A 20 -0.21 -12.35 1.73
C THR A 20 -1.52 -12.84 1.12
N SER A 21 -2.62 -12.13 1.39
CA SER A 21 -3.94 -12.45 0.84
C SER A 21 -3.98 -12.34 -0.69
N ARG A 22 -4.96 -13.00 -1.32
CA ARG A 22 -5.19 -12.90 -2.77
C ARG A 22 -5.46 -11.47 -3.20
N THR A 23 -6.28 -10.74 -2.45
CA THR A 23 -6.68 -9.36 -2.77
C THR A 23 -5.50 -8.38 -2.73
N VAL A 24 -4.54 -8.57 -1.82
CA VAL A 24 -3.30 -7.76 -1.78
C VAL A 24 -2.45 -7.99 -3.03
N LYS A 25 -2.35 -9.23 -3.52
CA LYS A 25 -1.61 -9.56 -4.75
C LYS A 25 -2.31 -9.01 -5.99
N GLU A 26 -3.63 -9.13 -6.06
CA GLU A 26 -4.45 -8.61 -7.16
C GLU A 26 -4.33 -7.07 -7.26
N ALA A 27 -4.27 -6.37 -6.12
CA ALA A 27 -4.08 -4.92 -6.08
C ALA A 27 -2.70 -4.46 -6.63
N MET A 28 -1.71 -5.37 -6.71
CA MET A 28 -0.40 -5.07 -7.30
C MET A 28 -0.39 -5.19 -8.83
N LEU A 29 -1.45 -5.70 -9.46
CA LEU A 29 -1.54 -5.89 -10.92
C LEU A 29 -1.98 -4.61 -11.64
N PHE A 30 -1.38 -3.48 -11.28
CA PHE A 30 -1.66 -2.17 -11.87
C PHE A 30 -0.39 -1.34 -12.00
N ASP A 31 -0.15 -0.79 -13.19
CA ASP A 31 0.94 0.15 -13.42
C ASP A 31 0.46 1.57 -13.13
N SER A 32 1.15 2.26 -12.21
CA SER A 32 0.83 3.64 -11.85
C SER A 32 1.86 4.61 -12.43
N CYS A 33 1.40 5.74 -12.96
CA CYS A 33 2.28 6.86 -13.31
C CYS A 33 2.61 7.67 -12.06
N THR A 34 3.89 7.81 -11.72
CA THR A 34 4.32 8.48 -10.49
C THR A 34 4.14 9.99 -10.50
N TRP A 35 3.88 10.58 -11.67
CA TRP A 35 3.60 12.00 -11.84
C TRP A 35 2.11 12.33 -11.83
N ASP A 36 1.24 11.32 -11.86
CA ASP A 36 -0.20 11.51 -11.86
C ASP A 36 -0.72 11.82 -10.46
N ASP A 37 -1.72 12.69 -10.38
CA ASP A 37 -2.42 13.00 -9.15
C ASP A 37 -3.20 11.78 -8.63
N ASP A 38 -3.66 10.89 -9.51
CA ASP A 38 -4.33 9.65 -9.11
C ASP A 38 -3.44 8.77 -8.22
N TYR A 39 -2.14 8.67 -8.55
CA TYR A 39 -1.17 7.98 -7.71
C TYR A 39 -0.80 8.81 -6.47
N ASN A 40 -0.42 10.07 -6.65
CA ASN A 40 0.11 10.88 -5.56
C ASN A 40 -0.96 11.23 -4.52
N LEU A 41 -2.11 11.72 -4.95
CA LEU A 41 -3.21 12.12 -4.06
C LEU A 41 -4.08 10.91 -3.69
N GLY A 42 -4.43 10.07 -4.66
CA GLY A 42 -5.32 8.93 -4.44
C GLY A 42 -4.69 7.81 -3.60
N VAL A 43 -3.42 7.48 -3.85
CA VAL A 43 -2.72 6.37 -3.19
C VAL A 43 -1.78 6.87 -2.10
N VAL A 44 -0.79 7.71 -2.45
CA VAL A 44 0.31 8.05 -1.53
C VAL A 44 -0.18 8.88 -0.33
N GLN A 45 -0.94 9.96 -0.55
CA GLN A 45 -1.43 10.79 0.57
C GLN A 45 -2.38 10.03 1.49
N THR A 46 -3.25 9.19 0.92
CA THR A 46 -4.16 8.32 1.68
C THR A 46 -3.37 7.40 2.62
N ILE A 47 -2.35 6.70 2.11
CA ILE A 47 -1.51 5.80 2.92
C ILE A 47 -0.79 6.58 4.03
N ARG A 48 -0.21 7.76 3.72
CA ARG A 48 0.48 8.59 4.72
C ARG A 48 -0.44 8.99 5.87
N GLN A 49 -1.66 9.43 5.56
CA GLN A 49 -2.64 9.80 6.58
C GLN A 49 -3.02 8.61 7.47
N GLN A 50 -3.26 7.44 6.86
CA GLN A 50 -3.57 6.22 7.60
C GLN A 50 -2.41 5.79 8.51
N LEU A 51 -1.17 5.85 8.04
CA LEU A 51 0.01 5.54 8.86
C LEU A 51 0.15 6.47 10.06
N VAL A 52 -0.06 7.78 9.89
CA VAL A 52 -0.02 8.74 11.00
C VAL A 52 -1.14 8.46 12.00
N GLN A 53 -2.36 8.15 11.53
CA GLN A 53 -3.48 7.81 12.40
C GLN A 53 -3.21 6.53 13.21
N LEU A 54 -2.61 5.52 12.60
CA LEU A 54 -2.22 4.26 13.27
C LEU A 54 -1.13 4.49 14.31
N ALA A 55 -0.13 5.32 14.00
CA ALA A 55 1.00 5.58 14.89
C ALA A 55 0.66 6.54 16.05
N THR A 56 -0.31 7.43 15.87
CA THR A 56 -0.64 8.48 16.85
C THR A 56 -2.15 8.66 17.00
N PRO A 57 -2.89 7.67 17.55
CA PRO A 57 -4.32 7.75 17.78
C PRO A 57 -4.61 8.78 18.88
N GLY A 58 -4.85 10.03 18.50
CA GLY A 58 -5.17 11.11 19.45
C GLY A 58 -4.81 12.53 19.00
N ARG A 59 -3.99 12.70 17.94
CA ARG A 59 -3.68 14.04 17.43
C ARG A 59 -4.65 14.43 16.31
N ARG A 60 -5.76 15.06 16.70
CA ARG A 60 -6.63 15.80 15.79
C ARG A 60 -5.79 16.91 15.15
N LEU A 61 -5.77 16.97 13.82
CA LEU A 61 -5.15 17.99 12.96
C LEU A 61 -3.62 17.86 12.72
N TYR A 62 -3.26 17.20 11.62
CA TYR A 62 -2.18 17.72 10.77
C TYR A 62 -2.85 18.73 9.80
N ARG A 63 -3.10 19.96 10.26
CA ARG A 63 -3.37 21.05 9.33
C ARG A 63 -2.03 21.71 9.05
N SER A 64 -1.51 21.49 7.84
CA SER A 64 -0.53 22.35 7.16
C SER A 64 0.40 23.16 8.07
N ALA A 65 1.44 22.53 8.62
CA ALA A 65 2.61 23.23 9.14
C ALA A 65 3.68 23.41 8.05
N ALA A 66 3.23 23.93 6.90
CA ALA A 66 4.01 24.73 5.97
C ALA A 66 3.17 26.02 5.88
N ALA A 67 3.41 27.12 6.60
CA ALA A 67 4.67 27.84 6.79
C ALA A 67 5.39 27.97 5.45
N GLY A 68 4.92 28.95 4.67
CA GLY A 68 5.32 29.30 3.31
C GLY A 68 4.14 29.94 2.60
#